data_AF-A0A9P3ID55-F1
#
_entry.id   AF-A0A9P3ID55-F1
#
_cell.length_a   1.000
_cell.length_b   1.000
_cell.length_c   1.000
_cell.angle_alpha   90.00
_cell.angle_beta   90.00
_cell.angle_gamma   90.00
#
_symmetry.space_group_name_H-M   'P 1'
#
loop_
_entity.id
_entity.type
_entity.pdbx_description
1 polymer ?
#
loop_
_entity_poly.entity_id
_entity_poly.type
_entity_poly.pdbx_seq_one_letter_code
_entity_poly.pdbx_strand_id
1 'polypeptide(L)'
;MPESRSLDTARVAKFKKELSAPAVDLDALRELSWSGVPPNLRPTVWRLLLGYAPPNADRRETVLARKRQEYREWVPQYYDIPNEDRSDDEIHTLRQISVDCPRTVPDVPFFQQTLMQTAIERVLYIWAIRHPASGYVQGINDLLTPFLTVFLSEVFEGDIDTWVVSKLSEDTLLQVEADSYWCLSKLLDGIQDHYTFAQPGIQRLVFRLKELVRRIDEPVSRHMEEHHLEFLQFAFRWFNCLLIREIPFSIVGRLWDTYLSEGDGFAEFLVYLCASFLLTVMVGTTSANGFPRNGFIPATRPNKEME
;
A
#
# COMPACT_ATOMS: atom_id res chain seq x y z
N MET A 1 -12.89 -31.21 -6.22
CA MET A 1 -12.61 -29.81 -6.62
C MET A 1 -13.12 -29.39 -8.02
N PRO A 2 -14.40 -29.63 -8.40
CA PRO A 2 -15.00 -28.93 -9.56
C PRO A 2 -15.68 -27.60 -9.18
N GLU A 3 -16.31 -27.52 -8.01
CA GLU A 3 -17.13 -26.37 -7.59
C GLU A 3 -16.31 -25.08 -7.34
N SER A 4 -15.09 -25.20 -6.80
CA SER A 4 -14.22 -24.03 -6.60
C SER A 4 -13.74 -23.42 -7.92
N ARG A 5 -13.46 -24.25 -8.94
CA ARG A 5 -13.06 -23.79 -10.28
C ARG A 5 -14.24 -23.17 -11.05
N SER A 6 -15.46 -23.69 -10.88
CA SER A 6 -16.64 -23.11 -11.54
C SER A 6 -17.04 -21.75 -10.96
N LEU A 7 -16.91 -21.58 -9.64
CA LEU A 7 -17.18 -20.31 -8.97
C LEU A 7 -16.19 -19.23 -9.39
N ASP A 8 -14.91 -19.58 -9.53
CA ASP A 8 -13.86 -18.66 -9.96
C ASP A 8 -14.08 -18.21 -11.43
N THR A 9 -14.51 -19.15 -12.29
CA THR A 9 -14.86 -18.86 -13.70
C THR A 9 -16.06 -17.92 -13.80
N ALA A 10 -17.11 -18.13 -13.00
CA ALA A 10 -18.28 -17.27 -12.97
C ALA A 10 -17.97 -15.87 -12.43
N ARG A 11 -17.09 -15.77 -11.42
CA ARG A 11 -16.61 -14.48 -10.89
C ARG A 11 -15.84 -13.70 -11.95
N VAL A 12 -14.87 -14.34 -12.62
CA VAL A 12 -14.10 -13.73 -13.72
C VAL A 12 -15.02 -13.25 -14.84
N ALA A 13 -16.05 -14.01 -15.19
CA ALA A 13 -17.03 -13.61 -16.21
C ALA A 13 -17.80 -12.33 -15.83
N LYS A 14 -18.17 -12.16 -14.56
CA LYS A 14 -18.82 -10.92 -14.07
C LYS A 14 -17.90 -9.71 -14.23
N PHE A 15 -16.63 -9.82 -13.81
CA PHE A 15 -15.66 -8.72 -14.01
C PHE A 15 -15.45 -8.41 -15.48
N LYS A 16 -15.26 -9.43 -16.33
CA LYS A 16 -15.07 -9.22 -17.78
C LYS A 16 -16.27 -8.52 -18.41
N LYS A 17 -17.50 -8.89 -18.01
CA LYS A 17 -18.71 -8.21 -18.45
C LYS A 17 -18.68 -6.73 -18.09
N GLU A 18 -18.40 -6.41 -16.82
CA GLU A 18 -18.34 -5.02 -16.35
C GLU A 18 -17.24 -4.22 -17.07
N LEU A 19 -16.03 -4.76 -17.15
CA LEU A 19 -14.86 -4.11 -17.77
C LEU A 19 -15.02 -3.90 -19.29
N SER A 20 -15.87 -4.69 -19.95
CA SER A 20 -16.17 -4.58 -21.38
C SER A 20 -17.20 -3.50 -21.73
N ALA A 21 -17.84 -2.89 -20.73
CA ALA A 21 -18.79 -1.81 -20.97
C ALA A 21 -18.08 -0.57 -21.59
N PRO A 22 -18.75 0.17 -22.50
CA PRO A 22 -18.19 1.40 -23.07
C PRO A 22 -17.78 2.43 -22.00
N ALA A 23 -18.53 2.48 -20.91
CA ALA A 23 -18.16 3.14 -19.67
C ALA A 23 -18.39 2.16 -18.52
N VAL A 24 -17.36 1.91 -17.73
CA VAL A 24 -17.42 1.03 -16.55
C VAL A 24 -18.22 1.72 -15.45
N ASP A 25 -19.16 1.02 -14.85
CA ASP A 25 -19.81 1.46 -13.62
C ASP A 25 -18.86 1.22 -12.44
N LEU A 26 -18.33 2.31 -11.87
CA LEU A 26 -17.35 2.22 -10.79
C LEU A 26 -17.97 1.71 -9.49
N ASP A 27 -19.26 1.95 -9.25
CA ASP A 27 -19.93 1.47 -8.03
C ASP A 27 -20.19 -0.04 -8.14
N ALA A 28 -20.66 -0.51 -9.29
CA ALA A 28 -20.76 -1.95 -9.56
C ALA A 28 -19.38 -2.63 -9.48
N LEU A 29 -18.33 -1.97 -9.99
CA LEU A 29 -16.97 -2.51 -9.92
C LEU A 29 -16.45 -2.57 -8.47
N ARG A 30 -16.74 -1.58 -7.63
CA ARG A 30 -16.42 -1.60 -6.19
C ARG A 30 -17.10 -2.76 -5.48
N GLU A 31 -18.41 -2.94 -5.69
CA GLU A 31 -19.17 -4.05 -5.10
C GLU A 31 -18.58 -5.43 -5.48
N LEU A 32 -18.22 -5.61 -6.76
CA LEU A 32 -17.57 -6.84 -7.23
C LEU A 32 -16.18 -7.04 -6.58
N SER A 33 -15.42 -5.95 -6.44
CA SER A 33 -14.03 -5.94 -6.00
C SER A 33 -13.87 -6.11 -4.49
N TRP A 34 -14.88 -5.76 -3.68
CA TRP A 34 -14.83 -5.82 -2.22
C TRP A 34 -14.46 -7.21 -1.68
N SER A 35 -15.00 -8.26 -2.31
CA SER A 35 -14.69 -9.66 -1.96
C SER A 35 -13.41 -10.21 -2.61
N GLY A 36 -12.62 -9.37 -3.27
CA GLY A 36 -11.36 -9.72 -3.94
C GLY A 36 -11.45 -9.69 -5.46
N VAL A 37 -10.36 -9.26 -6.10
CA VAL A 37 -10.27 -9.16 -7.55
C VAL A 37 -9.49 -10.37 -8.10
N PRO A 38 -9.93 -10.99 -9.22
CA PRO A 38 -9.16 -12.03 -9.88
C PRO A 38 -7.76 -11.51 -10.26
N PRO A 39 -6.66 -12.25 -9.98
CA PRO A 39 -5.31 -11.73 -10.12
C PRO A 39 -4.99 -11.14 -11.49
N ASN A 40 -5.41 -11.80 -12.56
CA ASN A 40 -5.19 -11.37 -13.95
C ASN A 40 -5.99 -10.12 -14.36
N LEU A 41 -6.96 -9.67 -13.55
CA LEU A 41 -7.76 -8.48 -13.79
C LEU A 41 -7.40 -7.34 -12.82
N ARG A 42 -6.64 -7.64 -11.75
CA ARG A 42 -6.25 -6.69 -10.72
C ARG A 42 -5.58 -5.43 -11.28
N PRO A 43 -4.65 -5.49 -12.25
CA PRO A 43 -4.03 -4.29 -12.81
C PRO A 43 -5.05 -3.31 -13.38
N THR A 44 -5.96 -3.78 -14.25
CA THR A 44 -7.00 -2.94 -14.85
C THR A 44 -7.96 -2.39 -13.80
N VAL A 45 -8.39 -3.23 -12.85
CA VAL A 45 -9.35 -2.85 -11.81
C VAL A 45 -8.75 -1.79 -10.89
N TRP A 46 -7.50 -1.95 -10.44
CA TRP A 46 -6.85 -0.98 -9.56
C TRP A 46 -6.68 0.37 -10.22
N ARG A 47 -6.26 0.42 -11.50
CA ARG A 47 -6.19 1.69 -12.26
C ARG A 47 -7.56 2.40 -12.30
N LEU A 48 -8.65 1.65 -12.45
CA LEU A 48 -10.02 2.21 -12.50
C LEU A 48 -10.51 2.67 -11.12
N LEU A 49 -10.37 1.85 -10.08
CA LEU A 49 -10.86 2.17 -8.73
C LEU A 49 -10.15 3.38 -8.11
N LEU A 50 -8.86 3.56 -8.41
CA LEU A 50 -8.09 4.74 -8.01
C LEU A 50 -8.34 5.98 -8.87
N GLY A 51 -9.15 5.87 -9.93
CA GLY A 51 -9.40 6.96 -10.87
C GLY A 51 -8.17 7.38 -11.68
N TYR A 52 -7.16 6.51 -11.78
CA TYR A 52 -6.01 6.71 -12.66
C TYR A 52 -6.39 6.48 -14.12
N ALA A 53 -7.08 5.36 -14.40
CA ALA A 53 -7.73 5.12 -15.69
C ALA A 53 -9.17 5.66 -15.66
N PRO A 54 -9.62 6.37 -16.71
CA PRO A 54 -11.01 6.80 -16.81
C PRO A 54 -11.97 5.61 -17.03
N PRO A 55 -13.24 5.70 -16.59
CA PRO A 55 -14.22 4.63 -16.81
C PRO A 55 -14.54 4.41 -18.30
N ASN A 56 -14.45 5.45 -19.12
CA ASN A 56 -14.71 5.40 -20.57
C ASN A 56 -13.62 4.66 -21.34
N ALA A 57 -13.96 3.55 -21.98
CA ALA A 57 -13.02 2.63 -22.65
C ALA A 57 -12.21 3.29 -23.77
N ASP A 58 -12.86 4.13 -24.57
CA ASP A 58 -12.28 4.85 -25.71
C ASP A 58 -11.18 5.84 -25.30
N ARG A 59 -11.20 6.33 -24.05
CA ARG A 59 -10.23 7.30 -23.52
C ARG A 59 -9.14 6.68 -22.66
N ARG A 60 -9.29 5.42 -22.22
CA ARG A 60 -8.38 4.78 -21.26
C ARG A 60 -6.94 4.80 -21.73
N GLU A 61 -6.67 4.22 -22.90
CA GLU A 61 -5.30 4.07 -23.38
C GLU A 61 -4.64 5.42 -23.66
N THR A 62 -5.37 6.38 -24.23
CA THR A 62 -4.84 7.73 -24.48
C THR A 62 -4.46 8.45 -23.18
N VAL A 63 -5.27 8.33 -22.12
CA VAL A 63 -4.97 8.93 -20.82
C VAL A 63 -3.77 8.25 -20.15
N LEU A 64 -3.74 6.91 -20.16
CA LEU A 64 -2.63 6.12 -19.60
C LEU A 64 -1.32 6.43 -20.33
N ALA A 65 -1.31 6.40 -21.66
CA ALA A 65 -0.13 6.73 -22.46
C ALA A 65 0.40 8.13 -22.17
N ARG A 66 -0.49 9.14 -22.09
CA ARG A 66 -0.10 10.51 -21.74
C ARG A 66 0.50 10.59 -20.34
N LYS A 67 -0.09 9.91 -19.36
CA LYS A 67 0.37 9.91 -17.96
C LYS A 67 1.70 9.16 -17.79
N ARG A 68 1.89 8.06 -18.50
CA ARG A 68 3.17 7.34 -18.58
C ARG A 68 4.26 8.20 -19.20
N GLN A 69 3.94 8.90 -20.28
CA GLN A 69 4.85 9.84 -20.92
C GLN A 69 5.23 11.01 -20.00
N GLU A 70 4.26 11.59 -19.28
CA GLU A 70 4.49 12.64 -18.29
C GLU A 70 5.49 12.20 -17.21
N TYR A 71 5.32 11.01 -16.63
CA TYR A 71 6.28 10.45 -15.68
C TYR A 71 7.65 10.18 -16.31
N ARG A 72 7.67 9.66 -17.54
CA ARG A 72 8.92 9.38 -18.27
C ARG A 72 9.76 10.63 -18.48
N GLU A 73 9.11 11.76 -18.79
CA GLU A 73 9.78 13.06 -18.96
C GLU A 73 10.36 13.61 -17.65
N TRP A 74 9.73 13.28 -16.52
CA TRP A 74 10.18 13.66 -15.19
C TRP A 74 11.42 12.92 -14.72
N VAL A 75 11.65 11.69 -15.20
CA VAL A 75 12.83 10.91 -14.82
C VAL A 75 14.15 11.64 -15.12
N PRO A 76 14.45 12.04 -16.37
CA PRO A 76 15.67 12.79 -16.66
C PRO A 76 15.63 14.23 -16.12
N GLN A 77 14.45 14.81 -15.93
CA GLN A 77 14.30 16.18 -15.45
C GLN A 77 14.60 16.32 -13.96
N TYR A 78 14.24 15.33 -13.14
CA TYR A 78 14.31 15.43 -11.69
C TYR A 78 15.19 14.35 -11.04
N TYR A 79 15.22 13.14 -11.57
CA TYR A 79 15.94 12.03 -10.97
C TYR A 79 17.34 11.85 -11.58
N ASP A 80 17.50 11.89 -12.91
CA ASP A 80 18.83 11.72 -13.55
C ASP A 80 19.63 13.04 -13.63
N ILE A 81 19.58 13.84 -12.57
CA ILE A 81 20.33 15.09 -12.45
C ILE A 81 21.53 14.93 -11.49
N PRO A 82 22.65 15.64 -11.73
CA PRO A 82 23.76 15.70 -10.80
C PRO A 82 23.33 16.17 -9.40
N ASN A 83 24.01 15.67 -8.36
CA ASN A 83 23.72 16.11 -6.99
C ASN A 83 24.02 17.59 -6.74
N GLU A 84 24.89 18.21 -7.56
CA GLU A 84 25.20 19.64 -7.50
C GLU A 84 24.02 20.52 -7.92
N ASP A 85 23.10 19.98 -8.72
CA ASP A 85 21.89 20.66 -9.19
C ASP A 85 20.69 20.47 -8.24
N ARG A 86 20.86 19.68 -7.16
CA ARG A 86 19.82 19.42 -6.16
C ARG A 86 19.93 20.42 -5.01
N SER A 87 18.77 20.80 -4.47
CA SER A 87 18.70 21.49 -3.19
C SER A 87 19.13 20.59 -2.02
N ASP A 88 19.49 21.19 -0.88
CA ASP A 88 19.84 20.44 0.34
C ASP A 88 18.68 19.54 0.82
N ASP A 89 17.44 20.01 0.68
CA ASP A 89 16.22 19.26 1.04
C ASP A 89 16.03 18.04 0.13
N GLU A 90 16.31 18.17 -1.17
CA GLU A 90 16.27 17.06 -2.12
C GLU A 90 17.37 16.03 -1.82
N ILE A 91 18.59 16.49 -1.50
CA ILE A 91 19.69 15.61 -1.09
C ILE A 91 19.32 14.85 0.19
N HIS A 92 18.72 15.54 1.17
CA HIS A 92 18.25 14.93 2.40
C HIS A 92 17.17 13.87 2.14
N THR A 93 16.17 14.21 1.32
CA THR A 93 15.09 13.31 0.89
C THR A 93 15.65 12.06 0.22
N LEU A 94 16.55 12.23 -0.75
CA LEU A 94 17.16 11.12 -1.47
C LEU A 94 17.94 10.21 -0.52
N ARG A 95 18.76 10.78 0.38
CA ARG A 95 19.50 9.99 1.39
C ARG A 95 18.56 9.17 2.28
N GLN A 96 17.45 9.75 2.72
CA GLN A 96 16.47 9.03 3.55
C GLN A 96 15.86 7.85 2.78
N ILE A 97 15.47 8.07 1.53
CA ILE A 97 14.94 7.02 0.66
C ILE A 97 16.00 5.93 0.43
N SER A 98 17.23 6.27 0.06
CA SER A 98 18.31 5.29 -0.17
C SER A 98 18.62 4.45 1.07
N VAL A 99 18.39 4.98 2.28
CA VAL A 99 18.54 4.26 3.54
C VAL A 99 17.36 3.32 3.81
N ASP A 100 16.14 3.68 3.40
CA ASP A 100 14.93 2.86 3.60
C ASP A 100 14.72 1.80 2.51
N CYS A 101 15.08 2.08 1.25
CA CYS A 101 14.89 1.18 0.11
C CYS A 101 15.38 -0.27 0.36
N PRO A 102 16.62 -0.50 0.87
CA PRO A 102 17.12 -1.86 1.11
C PRO A 102 16.40 -2.63 2.22
N ARG A 103 15.54 -1.94 2.99
CA ARG A 103 14.75 -2.52 4.09
C ARG A 103 13.26 -2.60 3.75
N THR A 104 12.89 -2.27 2.51
CA THR A 104 11.52 -2.33 2.00
C THR A 104 11.16 -3.78 1.69
N VAL A 105 10.11 -4.30 2.31
CA VAL A 105 9.62 -5.69 2.16
C VAL A 105 10.78 -6.71 2.12
N PRO A 106 11.55 -6.86 3.22
CA PRO A 106 12.80 -7.62 3.23
C PRO A 106 12.60 -9.12 2.94
N ASP A 107 11.41 -9.64 3.21
CA ASP A 107 11.05 -11.05 3.01
C ASP A 107 10.77 -11.41 1.54
N VAL A 108 10.81 -10.44 0.62
CA VAL A 108 10.59 -10.64 -0.82
C VAL A 108 11.88 -10.29 -1.58
N PRO A 109 12.72 -11.28 -1.92
CA PRO A 109 14.03 -11.05 -2.55
C PRO A 109 13.98 -10.30 -3.87
N PHE A 110 12.85 -10.39 -4.59
CA PHE A 110 12.63 -9.68 -5.84
C PHE A 110 12.85 -8.16 -5.71
N PHE A 111 12.39 -7.56 -4.61
CA PHE A 111 12.57 -6.12 -4.38
C PHE A 111 14.00 -5.74 -4.01
N GLN A 112 14.84 -6.69 -3.60
CA GLN A 112 16.24 -6.43 -3.21
C GLN A 112 17.18 -6.37 -4.43
N GLN A 113 16.68 -6.67 -5.62
CA GLN A 113 17.47 -6.58 -6.85
C GLN A 113 17.74 -5.11 -7.20
N THR A 114 18.95 -4.80 -7.65
CA THR A 114 19.41 -3.42 -7.90
C THR A 114 18.46 -2.64 -8.80
N LEU A 115 17.97 -3.25 -9.88
CA LEU A 115 17.04 -2.60 -10.79
C LEU A 115 15.73 -2.19 -10.09
N MET A 116 15.21 -3.05 -9.21
CA MET A 116 13.99 -2.77 -8.45
C MET A 116 14.24 -1.72 -7.35
N GLN A 117 15.39 -1.75 -6.70
CA GLN A 117 15.79 -0.74 -5.72
C GLN A 117 15.88 0.65 -6.35
N THR A 118 16.49 0.76 -7.54
CA THR A 118 16.54 2.01 -8.31
C THR A 118 15.14 2.47 -8.72
N ALA A 119 14.27 1.55 -9.17
CA ALA A 119 12.89 1.87 -9.51
C ALA A 119 12.10 2.43 -8.31
N ILE A 120 12.21 1.78 -7.15
CA ILE A 120 11.57 2.21 -5.91
C ILE A 120 12.09 3.59 -5.50
N GLU A 121 13.41 3.78 -5.47
CA GLU A 121 14.01 5.07 -5.12
C GLU A 121 13.54 6.19 -6.04
N ARG A 122 13.56 5.95 -7.37
CA ARG A 122 13.14 6.92 -8.37
C ARG A 122 11.68 7.33 -8.23
N VAL A 123 10.77 6.36 -8.09
CA VAL A 123 9.33 6.64 -7.90
C VAL A 123 9.09 7.45 -6.62
N LEU A 124 9.70 7.04 -5.50
CA LEU A 124 9.54 7.70 -4.21
C LEU A 124 10.14 9.11 -4.21
N TYR A 125 11.30 9.30 -4.83
CA TYR A 125 11.95 10.60 -4.94
C TYR A 125 11.10 11.58 -5.73
N ILE A 126 10.68 11.19 -6.95
CA ILE A 126 9.81 12.01 -7.80
C ILE A 126 8.49 12.30 -7.08
N TRP A 127 7.94 11.35 -6.33
CA TRP A 127 6.74 11.60 -5.54
C TRP A 127 6.98 12.65 -4.45
N ALA A 128 8.04 12.50 -3.66
CA ALA A 128 8.35 13.39 -2.54
C ALA A 128 8.55 14.85 -2.96
N ILE A 129 9.35 15.11 -4.00
CA ILE A 129 9.62 16.48 -4.47
C ILE A 129 8.38 17.16 -5.05
N ARG A 130 7.44 16.37 -5.58
CA ARG A 130 6.18 16.88 -6.14
C ARG A 130 5.09 17.08 -5.08
N HIS A 131 5.31 16.63 -3.85
CA HIS A 131 4.38 16.77 -2.73
C HIS A 131 5.10 17.37 -1.51
N PRO A 132 5.60 18.63 -1.58
CA PRO A 132 6.46 19.23 -0.57
C PRO A 132 5.80 19.39 0.81
N ALA A 133 4.47 19.37 0.89
CA ALA A 133 3.75 19.40 2.17
C ALA A 133 3.95 18.11 3.00
N SER A 134 4.28 16.99 2.32
CA SER A 134 4.59 15.71 2.95
C SER A 134 6.08 15.38 2.84
N GLY A 135 6.69 15.60 1.66
CA GLY A 135 8.01 15.06 1.35
C GLY A 135 8.00 13.52 1.43
N TYR A 136 9.17 12.92 1.65
CA TYR A 136 9.25 11.48 1.91
C TYR A 136 9.05 11.19 3.41
N VAL A 137 8.07 10.35 3.73
CA VAL A 137 7.85 9.82 5.08
C VAL A 137 8.08 8.31 5.07
N GLN A 138 8.91 7.83 6.00
CA GLN A 138 9.18 6.40 6.15
C GLN A 138 7.86 5.62 6.30
N GLY A 139 7.68 4.58 5.49
CA GLY A 139 6.43 3.82 5.37
C GLY A 139 5.80 3.94 3.99
N ILE A 140 5.96 5.08 3.30
CA ILE A 140 5.48 5.27 1.91
C ILE A 140 6.18 4.29 0.96
N ASN A 141 7.44 3.95 1.24
CA ASN A 141 8.21 2.95 0.50
C ASN A 141 7.50 1.58 0.47
N ASP A 142 6.87 1.16 1.57
CA ASP A 142 6.12 -0.09 1.60
C ASP A 142 4.82 0.02 0.81
N LEU A 143 4.18 1.19 0.78
CA LEU A 143 2.93 1.42 0.03
C LEU A 143 3.11 1.38 -1.49
N LEU A 144 4.33 1.59 -1.98
CA LEU A 144 4.64 1.47 -3.40
C LEU A 144 4.66 0.00 -3.86
N THR A 145 5.11 -0.92 -2.99
CA THR A 145 5.39 -2.30 -3.38
C THR A 145 4.18 -3.10 -3.91
N PRO A 146 2.94 -2.96 -3.39
CA PRO A 146 1.80 -3.65 -3.97
C PRO A 146 1.49 -3.18 -5.38
N PHE A 147 1.65 -1.88 -5.67
CA PHE A 147 1.46 -1.36 -7.02
C PHE A 147 2.47 -1.93 -8.01
N LEU A 148 3.76 -1.96 -7.62
CA LEU A 148 4.81 -2.58 -8.43
C LEU A 148 4.49 -4.05 -8.70
N THR A 149 4.14 -4.83 -7.68
CA THR A 149 3.75 -6.24 -7.86
C THR A 149 2.54 -6.39 -8.77
N VAL A 150 1.50 -5.58 -8.58
CA VAL A 150 0.29 -5.66 -9.41
C VAL A 150 0.62 -5.36 -10.87
N PHE A 151 1.32 -4.29 -11.19
CA PHE A 151 1.60 -3.94 -12.58
C PHE A 151 2.67 -4.83 -13.24
N LEU A 152 3.64 -5.33 -12.47
CA LEU A 152 4.58 -6.33 -12.97
C LEU A 152 3.93 -7.68 -13.28
N SER A 153 2.77 -8.00 -12.69
CA SER A 153 2.02 -9.21 -13.01
C SER A 153 1.40 -9.22 -14.42
N GLU A 154 1.41 -8.09 -15.13
CA GLU A 154 1.08 -8.06 -16.57
C GLU A 154 2.23 -8.57 -17.44
N VAL A 155 3.46 -8.60 -16.89
CA VAL A 155 4.69 -9.01 -17.58
C VAL A 155 5.12 -10.41 -17.15
N PHE A 156 4.95 -10.73 -15.87
CA PHE A 156 5.34 -12.00 -15.29
C PHE A 156 4.15 -12.87 -14.93
N GLU A 157 4.30 -14.18 -15.16
CA GLU A 157 3.35 -15.19 -14.69
C GLU A 157 3.83 -15.81 -13.38
N GLY A 158 2.89 -16.28 -12.56
CA GLY A 158 3.19 -17.02 -11.33
C GLY A 158 3.53 -16.13 -10.13
N ASP A 159 4.11 -16.75 -9.11
CA ASP A 159 4.50 -16.10 -7.85
C ASP A 159 5.71 -15.18 -8.04
N ILE A 160 5.77 -14.08 -7.29
CA ILE A 160 6.86 -13.10 -7.33
C ILE A 160 8.23 -13.73 -7.06
N ASP A 161 8.27 -14.81 -6.28
CA ASP A 161 9.49 -15.58 -6.00
C ASP A 161 10.08 -16.25 -7.25
N THR A 162 9.29 -16.41 -8.31
CA THR A 162 9.71 -17.02 -9.58
C THR A 162 10.10 -15.99 -10.65
N TRP A 163 9.91 -14.71 -10.37
CA TRP A 163 10.12 -13.65 -11.36
C TRP A 163 11.61 -13.36 -11.56
N VAL A 164 11.97 -13.08 -12.81
CA VAL A 164 13.36 -12.85 -13.22
C VAL A 164 13.47 -11.46 -13.82
N VAL A 165 14.07 -10.54 -13.08
CA VAL A 165 14.18 -9.11 -13.44
C VAL A 165 14.90 -8.88 -14.77
N SER A 166 15.81 -9.76 -15.19
CA SER A 166 16.48 -9.64 -16.49
C SER A 166 15.55 -9.77 -17.71
N LYS A 167 14.29 -10.19 -17.50
CA LYS A 167 13.25 -10.18 -18.53
C LYS A 167 12.59 -8.80 -18.71
N LEU A 168 12.81 -7.86 -17.79
CA LEU A 168 12.27 -6.51 -17.88
C LEU A 168 13.11 -5.66 -18.83
N SER A 169 12.48 -5.11 -19.87
CA SER A 169 13.06 -4.01 -20.61
C SER A 169 12.95 -2.71 -19.81
N GLU A 170 13.86 -1.77 -20.06
CA GLU A 170 13.81 -0.43 -19.47
C GLU A 170 12.47 0.27 -19.76
N ASP A 171 11.96 0.14 -20.98
CA ASP A 171 10.67 0.72 -21.37
C ASP A 171 9.51 0.14 -20.56
N THR A 172 9.47 -1.18 -20.37
CA THR A 172 8.42 -1.84 -19.59
C THR A 172 8.49 -1.41 -18.12
N LEU A 173 9.70 -1.33 -17.57
CA LEU A 173 9.89 -0.89 -16.19
C LEU A 173 9.43 0.56 -16.00
N LEU A 174 9.76 1.47 -16.92
CA LEU A 174 9.29 2.86 -16.85
C LEU A 174 7.76 2.98 -16.95
N GLN A 175 7.09 2.12 -17.74
CA GLN A 175 5.63 2.08 -17.77
C GLN A 175 5.03 1.61 -16.43
N VAL A 176 5.63 0.58 -15.82
CA VAL A 176 5.24 0.06 -14.50
C VAL A 176 5.48 1.10 -13.40
N GLU A 177 6.61 1.79 -13.43
CA GLU A 177 6.94 2.86 -12.50
C GLU A 177 5.93 4.01 -12.60
N ALA A 178 5.60 4.43 -13.81
CA ALA A 178 4.59 5.48 -14.02
C ALA A 178 3.21 5.07 -13.48
N ASP A 179 2.75 3.86 -13.81
CA ASP A 179 1.47 3.36 -13.31
C ASP A 179 1.45 3.26 -11.78
N SER A 180 2.55 2.81 -11.18
CA SER A 180 2.73 2.72 -9.74
C SER A 180 2.77 4.09 -9.09
N TYR A 181 3.48 5.06 -9.68
CA TYR A 181 3.53 6.45 -9.25
C TYR A 181 2.12 7.06 -9.20
N TRP A 182 1.37 6.98 -10.30
CA TRP A 182 0.05 7.60 -10.38
C TRP A 182 -0.96 6.93 -9.45
N CYS A 183 -0.91 5.61 -9.31
CA CYS A 183 -1.77 4.90 -8.36
C CYS A 183 -1.42 5.19 -6.91
N LEU A 184 -0.12 5.26 -6.58
CA LEU A 184 0.36 5.67 -5.25
C LEU A 184 -0.09 7.10 -4.94
N SER A 185 0.10 8.04 -5.87
CA SER A 185 -0.40 9.42 -5.72
C SER A 185 -1.90 9.45 -5.43
N LYS A 186 -2.70 8.66 -6.14
CA LYS A 186 -4.16 8.60 -5.92
C LYS A 186 -4.54 8.00 -4.58
N LEU A 187 -3.82 6.98 -4.12
CA LEU A 187 -4.02 6.44 -2.78
C LEU A 187 -3.70 7.50 -1.71
N LEU A 188 -2.55 8.17 -1.85
CA LEU A 188 -2.08 9.16 -0.88
C LEU A 188 -2.92 10.45 -0.89
N ASP A 189 -3.53 10.82 -2.01
CA ASP A 189 -4.51 11.91 -2.08
C ASP A 189 -5.68 11.71 -1.10
N GLY A 190 -6.10 10.45 -0.85
CA GLY A 190 -7.16 10.12 0.10
C GLY A 190 -6.73 10.16 1.57
N ILE A 191 -5.42 10.19 1.85
CA ILE A 191 -4.85 10.10 3.21
C ILE A 191 -3.68 11.08 3.40
N GLN A 192 -3.70 12.24 2.75
CA GLN A 192 -2.57 13.19 2.74
C GLN A 192 -2.10 13.56 4.15
N ASP A 193 -3.04 13.77 5.07
CA ASP A 193 -2.79 14.18 6.44
C ASP A 193 -2.16 13.08 7.32
N HIS A 194 -1.99 11.87 6.79
CA HIS A 194 -1.18 10.82 7.40
C HIS A 194 0.31 11.09 7.25
N TYR A 195 0.71 11.89 6.25
CA TYR A 195 2.10 12.11 5.88
C TYR A 195 2.52 13.58 5.88
N THR A 196 1.61 14.51 6.18
CA THR A 196 1.99 15.90 6.47
C THR A 196 2.68 16.04 7.83
N PHE A 197 3.27 17.20 8.11
CA PHE A 197 3.91 17.51 9.40
C PHE A 197 3.07 17.07 10.61
N ALA A 198 3.72 16.39 11.56
CA ALA A 198 3.14 15.78 12.76
C ALA A 198 2.09 14.67 12.53
N GLN A 199 1.79 14.32 11.28
CA GLN A 199 0.93 13.20 10.88
C GLN A 199 -0.43 13.17 11.63
N PRO A 200 -1.20 14.29 11.62
CA PRO A 200 -2.43 14.42 12.40
C PRO A 200 -3.50 13.38 12.02
N GLY A 201 -3.52 12.92 10.76
CA GLY A 201 -4.41 11.86 10.31
C GLY A 201 -4.24 10.57 11.11
N ILE A 202 -2.98 10.13 11.26
CA ILE A 202 -2.64 8.92 12.03
C ILE A 202 -3.05 9.09 13.49
N GLN A 203 -2.75 10.22 14.12
CA GLN A 203 -3.13 10.48 15.51
C GLN A 203 -4.65 10.35 15.72
N ARG A 204 -5.45 10.92 14.80
CA ARG A 204 -6.91 10.79 14.84
C ARG A 204 -7.38 9.35 14.66
N LEU A 205 -6.80 8.58 13.72
CA LEU A 205 -7.19 7.18 13.52
C LEU A 205 -6.82 6.29 14.71
N VAL A 206 -5.65 6.51 15.32
CA VAL A 206 -5.23 5.81 16.55
C VAL A 206 -6.20 6.11 17.70
N PHE A 207 -6.61 7.37 17.86
CA PHE A 207 -7.61 7.74 18.86
C PHE A 207 -8.96 7.07 18.60
N ARG A 208 -9.43 7.06 17.34
CA ARG A 208 -10.67 6.38 16.94
C ARG A 208 -10.60 4.88 17.21
N LEU A 209 -9.45 4.25 16.95
CA LEU A 209 -9.22 2.84 17.25
C LEU A 209 -9.34 2.57 18.75
N LYS A 210 -8.71 3.39 19.60
CA LYS A 210 -8.83 3.28 21.06
C LYS A 210 -10.29 3.34 21.50
N GLU A 211 -11.02 4.35 21.03
CA GLU A 211 -12.44 4.52 21.38
C GLU A 211 -13.33 3.38 20.87
N LEU A 212 -13.03 2.85 19.69
CA LEU A 212 -13.77 1.73 19.12
C LEU A 212 -13.54 0.45 19.94
N VAL A 213 -12.28 0.12 20.25
CA VAL A 213 -11.93 -1.07 21.04
C VAL A 213 -12.55 -0.97 22.43
N ARG A 214 -12.50 0.19 23.09
CA ARG A 214 -13.16 0.42 24.38
C ARG A 214 -14.67 0.14 24.36
N ARG A 215 -15.34 0.42 23.23
CA ARG A 215 -16.79 0.17 23.06
C ARG A 215 -17.11 -1.29 22.72
N ILE A 216 -16.23 -1.97 22.00
CA ILE A 216 -16.44 -3.36 21.55
C ILE A 216 -16.03 -4.37 22.64
N ASP A 217 -14.88 -4.13 23.28
CA ASP A 217 -14.25 -5.01 24.26
C ASP A 217 -13.57 -4.18 25.36
N GLU A 218 -14.40 -3.72 26.30
CA GLU A 218 -13.94 -2.94 27.46
C GLU A 218 -12.86 -3.68 28.29
N PRO A 219 -12.96 -5.00 28.56
CA PRO A 219 -11.90 -5.75 29.24
C PRO A 219 -10.53 -5.63 28.58
N VAL A 220 -10.43 -5.77 27.25
CA VAL A 220 -9.16 -5.60 26.52
C VAL A 220 -8.63 -4.18 26.66
N SER A 221 -9.49 -3.18 26.50
CA SER A 221 -9.10 -1.77 26.65
C SER A 221 -8.58 -1.47 28.06
N ARG A 222 -9.24 -1.98 29.09
CA ARG A 222 -8.83 -1.80 30.50
C ARG A 222 -7.50 -2.47 30.78
N HIS A 223 -7.30 -3.70 30.29
CA HIS A 223 -6.04 -4.42 30.44
C HIS A 223 -4.86 -3.65 29.83
N MET A 224 -5.04 -3.03 28.65
CA MET A 224 -4.03 -2.18 28.05
C MET A 224 -3.71 -0.96 28.91
N GLU A 225 -4.73 -0.30 29.46
CA GLU A 225 -4.55 0.86 30.36
C GLU A 225 -3.83 0.48 31.66
N GLU A 226 -4.20 -0.65 32.28
CA GLU A 226 -3.57 -1.19 33.49
C GLU A 226 -2.10 -1.58 33.28
N HIS A 227 -1.71 -1.90 32.04
CA HIS A 227 -0.33 -2.22 31.67
C HIS A 227 0.40 -1.06 30.99
N HIS A 228 -0.17 0.15 31.01
CA HIS A 228 0.42 1.35 30.42
C HIS A 228 0.78 1.17 28.92
N LEU A 229 0.01 0.34 28.21
CA LEU A 229 0.14 0.12 26.78
C LEU A 229 -0.64 1.21 26.04
N GLU A 230 0.09 2.13 25.42
CA GLU A 230 -0.52 3.19 24.63
C GLU A 230 -0.76 2.72 23.20
N PHE A 231 -1.97 2.96 22.68
CA PHE A 231 -2.34 2.58 21.30
C PHE A 231 -1.36 3.13 20.26
N LEU A 232 -0.81 4.31 20.48
CA LEU A 232 0.16 4.93 19.57
C LEU A 232 1.43 4.08 19.40
N GLN A 233 1.87 3.37 20.44
CA GLN A 233 3.12 2.59 20.43
C GLN A 233 3.10 1.44 19.42
N PHE A 234 1.94 0.84 19.18
CA PHE A 234 1.80 -0.27 18.22
C PHE A 234 1.00 0.13 16.97
N ALA A 235 -0.09 0.89 17.13
CA ALA A 235 -1.02 1.16 16.03
C ALA A 235 -0.52 2.26 15.07
N PHE A 236 0.46 3.08 15.48
CA PHE A 236 1.06 4.06 14.56
C PHE A 236 1.53 3.39 13.27
N ARG A 237 2.29 2.29 13.39
CA ARG A 237 2.81 1.55 12.22
C ARG A 237 1.68 0.94 11.38
N TRP A 238 0.60 0.50 12.02
CA TRP A 238 -0.56 -0.09 11.35
C TRP A 238 -1.22 0.90 10.40
N PHE A 239 -1.44 2.14 10.86
CA PHE A 239 -1.99 3.20 10.01
C PHE A 239 -0.96 3.78 9.04
N ASN A 240 0.29 3.94 9.45
CA ASN A 240 1.33 4.49 8.59
C ASN A 240 1.66 3.60 7.38
N CYS A 241 1.59 2.28 7.56
CA CYS A 241 1.89 1.28 6.52
C CYS A 241 0.65 0.51 6.04
N LEU A 242 -0.56 0.96 6.40
CA LEU A 242 -1.84 0.33 6.01
C LEU A 242 -1.89 -1.19 6.26
N LEU A 243 -1.38 -1.62 7.42
CA LEU A 243 -1.22 -3.01 7.89
C LEU A 243 -0.28 -3.91 7.06
N ILE A 244 0.41 -3.41 6.02
CA ILE A 244 1.31 -4.23 5.18
C ILE A 244 2.36 -4.98 6.00
N ARG A 245 2.86 -4.37 7.07
CA ARG A 245 3.92 -4.95 7.92
C ARG A 245 3.41 -6.00 8.92
N GLU A 246 2.10 -6.19 9.01
CA GLU A 246 1.48 -7.09 10.00
C GLU A 246 0.95 -8.38 9.36
N ILE A 247 1.02 -8.50 8.04
CA ILE A 247 0.50 -9.64 7.28
C ILE A 247 1.52 -10.11 6.22
N PRO A 248 1.45 -11.39 5.78
CA PRO A 248 2.28 -11.86 4.67
C PRO A 248 2.06 -11.03 3.40
N PHE A 249 3.15 -10.69 2.71
CA PHE A 249 3.08 -9.85 1.50
C PHE A 249 2.18 -10.44 0.40
N SER A 250 2.14 -11.77 0.27
CA SER A 250 1.33 -12.49 -0.73
C SER A 250 -0.18 -12.23 -0.62
N ILE A 251 -0.68 -11.78 0.54
CA ILE A 251 -2.12 -11.47 0.73
C ILE A 251 -2.42 -9.97 0.73
N VAL A 252 -1.41 -9.10 0.64
CA VAL A 252 -1.59 -7.64 0.62
C VAL A 252 -2.46 -7.20 -0.55
N GLY A 253 -2.25 -7.77 -1.74
CA GLY A 253 -3.09 -7.47 -2.90
C GLY A 253 -4.58 -7.77 -2.65
N ARG A 254 -4.89 -8.88 -1.97
CA ARG A 254 -6.27 -9.21 -1.59
C ARG A 254 -6.83 -8.23 -0.57
N LEU A 255 -6.03 -7.79 0.39
CA LEU A 255 -6.46 -6.78 1.36
C LEU A 255 -6.81 -5.47 0.65
N TRP A 256 -5.92 -5.02 -0.22
CA TRP A 256 -6.03 -3.75 -0.93
C TRP A 256 -7.14 -3.76 -1.99
N ASP A 257 -7.50 -4.92 -2.55
CA ASP A 257 -8.74 -5.04 -3.35
C ASP A 257 -9.96 -4.48 -2.58
N THR A 258 -10.04 -4.73 -1.27
CA THR A 258 -11.12 -4.20 -0.40
C THR A 258 -10.92 -2.72 -0.14
N TYR A 259 -9.71 -2.29 0.21
CA TYR A 259 -9.41 -0.87 0.48
C TYR A 259 -9.79 0.03 -0.69
N LEU A 260 -9.41 -0.35 -1.90
CA LEU A 260 -9.72 0.41 -3.11
C LEU A 260 -11.22 0.35 -3.46
N SER A 261 -11.94 -0.65 -2.95
CA SER A 261 -13.39 -0.75 -3.13
C SER A 261 -14.17 0.16 -2.19
N GLU A 262 -13.64 0.48 -1.01
CA GLU A 262 -14.26 1.42 -0.05
C GLU A 262 -14.24 2.88 -0.55
N GLY A 263 -13.34 3.22 -1.48
CA GLY A 263 -13.20 4.59 -1.99
C GLY A 263 -12.93 5.60 -0.86
N ASP A 264 -13.75 6.64 -0.77
CA ASP A 264 -13.62 7.69 0.24
C ASP A 264 -13.81 7.19 1.69
N GLY A 265 -14.42 6.01 1.88
CA GLY A 265 -14.60 5.37 3.19
C GLY A 265 -13.38 4.58 3.69
N PHE A 266 -12.28 4.55 2.93
CA PHE A 266 -11.11 3.72 3.24
C PHE A 266 -10.52 3.99 4.63
N ALA A 267 -10.32 5.26 5.02
CA ALA A 267 -9.68 5.60 6.29
C ALA A 267 -10.53 5.16 7.49
N GLU A 268 -11.85 5.30 7.39
CA GLU A 268 -12.84 4.79 8.35
C GLU A 268 -12.77 3.27 8.42
N PHE A 269 -12.81 2.60 7.27
CA PHE A 269 -12.75 1.14 7.17
C PHE A 269 -11.49 0.57 7.82
N LEU A 270 -10.33 1.23 7.62
CA LEU A 270 -9.06 0.83 8.21
C LEU A 270 -9.10 0.79 9.74
N VAL A 271 -9.86 1.68 10.39
CA VAL A 271 -10.04 1.65 11.86
C VAL A 271 -10.75 0.36 12.29
N TYR A 272 -11.81 -0.05 11.60
CA TYR A 272 -12.53 -1.29 11.90
C TYR A 272 -11.65 -2.51 11.66
N LEU A 273 -10.86 -2.50 10.60
CA LEU A 273 -9.93 -3.59 10.31
C LEU A 273 -8.82 -3.69 11.38
N CYS A 274 -8.23 -2.56 11.78
CA CYS A 274 -7.26 -2.51 12.89
C CYS A 274 -7.87 -3.01 14.21
N ALA A 275 -9.13 -2.68 14.51
CA ALA A 275 -9.83 -3.19 15.68
C ALA A 275 -10.04 -4.70 15.60
N SER A 276 -10.51 -5.20 14.46
CA SER A 276 -10.67 -6.64 14.22
C SER A 276 -9.33 -7.38 14.32
N PHE A 277 -8.26 -6.81 13.77
CA PHE A 277 -6.91 -7.37 13.83
C PHE A 277 -6.43 -7.46 15.29
N LEU A 278 -6.54 -6.37 16.05
CA LEU A 278 -6.16 -6.34 17.46
C LEU A 278 -6.93 -7.37 18.28
N LEU A 279 -8.26 -7.40 18.16
CA LEU A 279 -9.10 -8.34 18.91
C LEU A 279 -8.82 -9.79 18.54
N THR A 280 -8.53 -10.08 17.27
CA THR A 280 -8.15 -11.43 16.84
C THR A 280 -6.85 -11.88 17.50
N VAL A 281 -5.84 -11.00 17.53
CA VAL A 281 -4.55 -11.29 18.17
C VAL A 281 -4.70 -11.43 19.69
N MET A 282 -5.48 -10.56 20.34
CA MET A 282 -5.70 -10.58 21.79
C MET A 282 -6.60 -11.75 22.26
N VAL A 283 -7.55 -12.20 21.41
CA VAL A 283 -8.33 -13.42 21.68
C VAL A 283 -7.46 -14.67 21.50
N GLY A 284 -6.55 -14.67 20.53
CA GLY A 284 -5.57 -15.74 20.34
C GLY A 284 -4.60 -15.92 21.51
N THR A 285 -4.32 -14.87 22.28
CA THR A 285 -3.47 -14.91 23.48
C THR A 285 -4.21 -15.28 24.76
N THR A 286 -5.56 -15.28 24.77
CA THR A 286 -6.39 -15.48 25.97
C THR A 286 -6.98 -16.90 26.14
N SER A 287 -6.64 -17.87 25.29
CA SER A 287 -7.10 -19.25 25.48
C SER A 287 -6.10 -20.14 26.23
N ALA A 288 -6.59 -20.71 27.34
CA ALA A 288 -5.98 -21.60 28.33
C ALA A 288 -5.08 -20.92 29.40
N ASN A 289 -5.72 -20.47 30.49
CA ASN A 289 -5.15 -20.12 31.82
C ASN A 289 -4.87 -18.64 32.17
N GLY A 290 -5.43 -17.66 31.47
CA GLY A 290 -5.44 -16.27 32.01
C GLY A 290 -4.07 -15.63 32.20
N PHE A 291 -3.06 -16.06 31.44
CA PHE A 291 -1.79 -15.37 31.24
C PHE A 291 -1.45 -15.40 29.75
N PRO A 292 -0.91 -14.30 29.18
CA PRO A 292 -0.56 -14.27 27.77
C PRO A 292 0.54 -15.29 27.47
N ARG A 293 0.31 -16.17 26.48
CA ARG A 293 1.41 -16.87 25.81
C ARG A 293 2.30 -15.79 25.18
N ASN A 294 3.57 -15.74 25.61
CA ASN A 294 4.63 -14.93 25.01
C ASN A 294 4.45 -14.81 23.49
N GLY A 295 4.14 -13.60 23.00
CA GLY A 295 3.90 -13.41 21.57
C GLY A 295 3.65 -11.97 21.13
N PHE A 296 3.20 -11.08 22.02
CA PHE A 296 3.15 -9.65 21.72
C PHE A 296 4.30 -8.95 22.47
N ILE A 297 5.50 -9.01 21.89
CA ILE A 297 6.53 -8.01 22.16
C ILE A 297 6.29 -6.94 21.10
N PRO A 298 5.73 -5.76 21.42
CA PRO A 298 5.85 -4.63 20.52
C PRO A 298 7.35 -4.45 20.31
N ALA A 299 7.80 -4.39 19.06
CA ALA A 299 9.19 -4.03 18.77
C ALA A 299 9.41 -2.58 19.22
N THR A 300 9.63 -2.38 20.51
CA THR A 300 10.11 -1.14 21.07
C THR A 300 11.51 -0.95 20.51
N ARG A 301 11.71 0.13 19.72
CA ARG A 301 13.07 0.59 19.44
C ARG A 301 13.78 0.77 20.79
N PRO A 302 15.03 0.30 20.96
CA PRO A 302 15.77 0.63 22.18
C PRO A 302 15.90 2.15 22.25
N ASN A 303 15.51 2.72 23.41
CA ASN A 303 15.82 4.09 23.78
C ASN A 303 17.32 4.31 23.59
N LYS A 304 17.70 5.20 22.67
CA LYS A 304 18.95 5.93 22.81
C LYS A 304 18.67 7.06 23.79
N GLU A 305 18.98 6.78 25.05
CA GLU A 305 19.15 7.82 26.06
C GLU A 305 20.26 8.79 25.63
N MET A 306 20.09 10.00 26.14
CA MET A 306 20.97 11.15 26.02
C MET A 306 22.43 10.79 26.34
N GLU A 307 23.32 11.09 25.38
CA GLU A 307 24.62 11.76 25.56
C GLU A 307 25.00 12.43 24.25
#